data_AF-A0A918GRE2-F1
#
_entry.id   AF-A0A918GRE2-F1
#
_cell.length_a   1.000
_cell.length_b   1.000
_cell.length_c   1.000
_cell.angle_alpha   90.00
_cell.angle_beta   90.00
_cell.angle_gamma   90.00
#
_symmetry.space_group_name_H-M   'P 1'
#
loop_
_entity.id
_entity.type
_entity.pdbx_description
1 polymer ?
#
loop_
_entity_poly.entity_id
_entity_poly.type
_entity_poly.pdbx_seq_one_letter_code
_entity_poly.pdbx_strand_id
1 'polypeptide(L)'
;MLARFWCEVLDFVVLDREGDDCVEIGPREGFGGPQPTIILSRRDEPEPGKARLHIDVNPTDRDQDAELARLLALGARPADIGQTGEEQWHVLADPEGNEFCLLKARIDPV
;
A
#
# COMPACT_ATOMS: atom_id res chain seq x y z
N MET A 1 8.64 9.64 1.31
CA MET A 1 7.22 9.75 1.74
C MET A 1 6.52 8.39 1.68
N LEU A 2 6.81 7.60 0.64
CA LEU A 2 6.20 6.30 0.40
C LEU A 2 6.32 5.28 1.55
N ALA A 3 7.51 5.11 2.13
CA ALA A 3 7.69 4.18 3.26
C ALA A 3 6.77 4.51 4.45
N ARG A 4 6.63 5.80 4.77
CA ARG A 4 5.73 6.23 5.85
C ARG A 4 4.27 5.91 5.52
N PHE A 5 3.85 6.16 4.28
CA PHE A 5 2.50 5.83 3.84
C PHE A 5 2.21 4.33 4.04
N TRP A 6 3.07 3.45 3.50
CA TRP A 6 2.85 2.01 3.62
C TRP A 6 3.00 1.47 5.06
N CYS A 7 3.87 2.07 5.88
CA CYS A 7 3.89 1.81 7.32
C CYS A 7 2.53 2.08 7.98
N GLU A 8 1.93 3.25 7.73
CA GLU A 8 0.63 3.61 8.31
C GLU A 8 -0.53 2.79 7.73
N VAL A 9 -0.43 2.35 6.48
CA VAL A 9 -1.45 1.50 5.84
C VAL A 9 -1.45 0.10 6.46
N LEU A 10 -0.27 -0.51 6.60
CA LEU A 10 -0.10 -1.92 6.96
C LEU A 10 0.20 -2.16 8.44
N ASP A 11 0.28 -1.10 9.26
CA ASP A 11 0.83 -1.12 10.62
C ASP A 11 2.26 -1.69 10.68
N PHE A 12 3.04 -1.35 9.65
CA PHE A 12 4.44 -1.77 9.53
C PHE A 12 5.37 -0.72 10.13
N VAL A 13 6.60 -1.16 10.45
CA VAL A 13 7.71 -0.30 10.85
C VAL A 13 8.82 -0.35 9.80
N VAL A 14 9.70 0.65 9.80
CA VAL A 14 10.95 0.57 9.05
C VAL A 14 11.87 -0.40 9.77
N LEU A 15 12.26 -1.47 9.08
CA LEU A 15 13.16 -2.50 9.59
C LEU A 15 14.61 -2.15 9.28
N ASP A 16 14.88 -1.68 8.07
CA ASP A 16 16.22 -1.32 7.64
C ASP A 16 16.24 -0.16 6.62
N ARG A 17 17.40 0.48 6.50
CA ARG A 17 17.72 1.51 5.51
C ARG A 17 19.09 1.22 4.91
N GLU A 18 19.11 0.57 3.76
CA GLU A 18 20.33 0.32 3.01
C GLU A 18 20.68 1.52 2.12
N GLY A 19 21.63 2.33 2.60
CA GLY A 19 22.04 3.56 1.90
C GLY A 19 20.92 4.60 1.84
N ASP A 20 20.98 5.47 0.82
CA ASP A 20 20.02 6.56 0.65
C ASP A 20 18.82 6.18 -0.24
N ASP A 21 18.87 4.98 -0.86
CA ASP A 21 17.95 4.62 -1.94
C ASP A 21 17.03 3.43 -1.62
N CYS A 22 17.28 2.66 -0.56
CA CYS A 22 16.46 1.50 -0.22
C CYS A 22 15.96 1.57 1.23
N VAL A 23 14.67 1.28 1.42
CA VAL A 23 14.04 1.16 2.74
C VAL A 23 13.26 -0.14 2.80
N GLU A 24 13.52 -0.96 3.82
CA GLU A 24 12.72 -2.13 4.12
C GLU A 24 11.68 -1.78 5.18
N ILE A 25 10.41 -2.14 4.93
CA ILE A 25 9.31 -2.05 5.89
C ILE A 25 8.74 -3.43 6.16
N GLY A 26 8.22 -3.66 7.36
CA GLY A 26 7.63 -4.94 7.72
C GLY A 26 6.98 -4.94 9.09
N PRO A 27 6.45 -6.10 9.53
CA PRO A 27 5.93 -6.26 10.88
C PRO A 27 7.04 -6.05 11.91
N ARG A 28 6.68 -5.72 13.15
CA ARG A 28 7.64 -5.38 14.21
C ARG A 28 8.56 -6.54 14.58
N GLU A 29 8.12 -7.78 14.42
CA GLU A 29 8.97 -8.97 14.61
C GLU A 29 10.05 -9.14 13.53
N GLY A 30 9.96 -8.41 12.40
CA GLY A 30 10.88 -8.50 11.29
C GLY A 30 10.57 -9.63 10.30
N PHE A 31 11.55 -9.96 9.46
CA PHE A 31 11.42 -10.98 8.43
C PHE A 31 11.33 -12.40 9.01
N GLY A 32 10.59 -13.28 8.33
CA GLY A 32 10.47 -14.71 8.66
C GLY A 32 9.18 -15.13 9.36
N GLY A 33 8.29 -14.16 9.61
CA GLY A 33 6.92 -14.39 10.07
C GLY A 33 5.91 -14.69 8.95
N PRO A 34 4.61 -14.76 9.27
CA PRO A 34 3.55 -15.00 8.28
C PRO A 34 3.32 -13.79 7.35
N GLN A 35 3.70 -12.59 7.77
CA GLN A 35 3.60 -11.37 6.96
C GLN A 35 4.92 -11.12 6.20
N PRO A 36 4.86 -10.70 4.93
CA PRO A 36 6.05 -10.36 4.16
C PRO A 36 6.65 -9.03 4.63
N THR A 37 7.94 -8.82 4.33
CA THR A 37 8.54 -7.49 4.31
C THR A 37 8.48 -6.91 2.89
N ILE A 38 8.54 -5.59 2.78
CA ILE A 38 8.50 -4.86 1.51
C ILE A 38 9.73 -3.98 1.41
N ILE A 39 10.51 -4.15 0.35
CA ILE A 39 11.64 -3.29 0.03
C ILE A 39 11.17 -2.23 -0.96
N LEU A 40 11.31 -0.98 -0.56
CA LEU A 40 11.01 0.20 -1.37
C LEU A 40 12.32 0.78 -1.87
N SER A 41 12.57 0.62 -3.17
CA SER A 41 13.77 1.13 -3.84
C SER A 41 13.45 2.40 -4.61
N ARG A 42 14.18 3.47 -4.32
CA ARG A 42 14.10 4.73 -5.04
C ARG A 42 14.59 4.53 -6.48
N ARG A 43 13.85 5.13 -7.40
CA ARG A 43 14.23 5.29 -8.80
C ARG A 43 14.15 6.77 -9.14
N ASP A 44 15.14 7.29 -9.85
CA ASP A 44 15.10 8.69 -10.31
C ASP A 44 14.18 8.87 -11.53
N GLU A 45 13.96 7.81 -12.29
CA GLU A 45 13.06 7.78 -13.44
C GLU A 45 11.96 6.71 -13.24
N PRO A 46 10.69 7.01 -13.60
CA PRO A 46 9.61 6.01 -13.55
C PRO A 46 9.91 4.83 -14.47
N GLU A 47 9.58 3.60 -14.05
CA GLU A 47 9.63 2.46 -14.96
C GLU A 47 8.54 2.61 -16.04
N PRO A 48 8.86 2.35 -17.32
CA PRO A 48 7.89 2.42 -18.39
C PRO A 48 6.90 1.25 -18.29
N GLY A 49 5.60 1.56 -18.38
CA GLY A 49 4.53 0.57 -18.38
C GLY A 49 3.89 0.37 -17.01
N LYS A 50 3.05 -0.66 -16.90
CA LYS A 50 2.33 -0.96 -15.65
C LYS A 50 3.27 -1.64 -14.65
N ALA A 51 3.13 -1.28 -13.38
CA ALA A 51 3.81 -1.97 -12.29
C ALA A 51 3.54 -3.49 -12.38
N ARG A 52 4.61 -4.28 -12.24
CA ARG A 52 4.52 -5.75 -12.31
C ARG A 52 3.94 -6.38 -11.05
N LEU A 53 3.90 -5.61 -9.96
CA LEU A 53 3.31 -5.96 -8.68
C LEU A 53 1.97 -5.23 -8.55
N HIS A 54 0.96 -5.96 -8.09
CA HIS A 54 -0.34 -5.39 -7.71
C HIS A 54 -0.54 -5.66 -6.23
N ILE A 55 -0.77 -4.62 -5.44
CA ILE A 55 -1.05 -4.74 -4.01
C ILE A 55 -2.55 -4.59 -3.80
N ASP A 56 -3.15 -5.57 -3.11
CA ASP A 56 -4.52 -5.52 -2.63
C ASP A 56 -4.50 -5.44 -1.11
N VAL A 57 -5.29 -4.52 -0.55
CA VAL A 57 -5.46 -4.39 0.90
C VAL A 57 -6.93 -4.55 1.29
N ASN A 58 -7.16 -5.09 2.47
CA ASN A 58 -8.47 -5.24 3.07
C ASN A 58 -8.54 -4.41 4.36
N PRO A 59 -9.69 -3.76 4.66
CA PRO A 59 -9.95 -3.24 5.99
C PRO A 59 -9.89 -4.37 7.03
N THR A 60 -9.50 -4.04 8.26
CA THR A 60 -9.48 -5.00 9.37
C THR A 60 -10.42 -4.61 10.51
N ASP A 61 -10.39 -3.35 10.94
CA ASP A 61 -11.12 -2.85 12.11
C ASP A 61 -12.27 -1.88 11.76
N ARG A 62 -12.42 -1.52 10.47
CA ARG A 62 -13.43 -0.59 9.95
C ARG A 62 -14.03 -1.07 8.64
N ASP A 63 -15.08 -0.40 8.17
CA ASP A 63 -15.66 -0.70 6.85
C ASP A 63 -14.83 -0.09 5.70
N GLN A 64 -15.19 -0.45 4.47
CA GLN A 64 -14.48 -0.01 3.27
C GLN A 64 -14.51 1.51 3.09
N ASP A 65 -15.64 2.16 3.38
CA ASP A 65 -15.78 3.61 3.18
C ASP A 65 -14.94 4.40 4.19
N ALA A 66 -14.94 3.97 5.45
CA ALA A 66 -14.10 4.56 6.49
C ALA A 66 -12.60 4.32 6.20
N GLU A 67 -12.24 3.14 5.70
CA GLU A 67 -10.86 2.87 5.29
C GLU A 67 -10.44 3.69 4.08
N LEU A 68 -11.31 3.82 3.08
CA LEU A 68 -11.08 4.70 1.92
C LEU A 68 -10.81 6.13 2.38
N ALA A 69 -11.66 6.68 3.26
CA ALA A 69 -11.47 8.03 3.79
C ALA A 69 -10.12 8.18 4.52
N ARG A 70 -9.69 7.16 5.29
CA ARG A 70 -8.39 7.14 5.96
C ARG A 70 -7.24 7.12 4.95
N LEU A 71 -7.28 6.25 3.95
CA LEU A 71 -6.23 6.15 2.93
C LEU A 71 -6.06 7.46 2.16
N LEU A 72 -7.17 8.11 1.81
CA LEU A 72 -7.16 9.43 1.17
C LEU A 72 -6.53 10.50 2.08
N ALA A 73 -6.84 10.49 3.38
CA ALA A 73 -6.24 11.40 4.36
C ALA A 73 -4.74 11.14 4.56
N LEU A 74 -4.27 9.90 4.38
CA LEU A 74 -2.84 9.54 4.39
C LEU A 74 -2.10 9.93 3.12
N GLY A 75 -2.81 10.37 2.08
CA GLY A 75 -2.23 10.86 0.82
C GLY A 75 -2.41 9.94 -0.38
N ALA A 76 -3.21 8.86 -0.26
CA ALA A 76 -3.65 8.12 -1.43
C ALA A 76 -4.56 8.99 -2.32
N ARG A 77 -4.63 8.67 -3.61
CA ARG A 77 -5.48 9.36 -4.59
C ARG A 77 -6.32 8.34 -5.35
N PRO A 78 -7.58 8.63 -5.73
CA PRO A 78 -8.31 7.76 -6.64
C PRO A 78 -7.56 7.60 -7.96
N ALA A 79 -7.49 6.36 -8.47
CA ALA A 79 -6.90 6.06 -9.77
C ALA A 79 -7.99 5.51 -10.70
N ASP A 80 -8.17 6.17 -11.86
CA ASP A 80 -9.08 5.71 -12.90
C ASP A 80 -8.30 4.86 -13.91
N ILE A 81 -8.60 3.57 -13.96
CA ILE A 81 -8.05 2.61 -14.93
C ILE A 81 -9.15 1.99 -15.80
N GLY A 82 -10.35 2.60 -15.81
CA GLY A 82 -11.51 2.13 -16.54
C GLY A 82 -12.52 1.31 -15.71
N GLN A 83 -12.56 1.54 -14.39
CA GLN A 83 -13.56 0.96 -13.51
C GLN A 83 -14.93 1.58 -13.77
N THR A 84 -16.00 0.81 -13.65
CA THR A 84 -17.38 1.28 -13.90
C THR A 84 -18.07 1.81 -12.64
N GLY A 85 -17.54 1.49 -11.46
CA GLY A 85 -18.16 1.77 -10.17
C GLY A 85 -19.02 0.62 -9.62
N GLU A 86 -19.11 -0.50 -10.35
CA GLU A 86 -19.80 -1.72 -9.89
C GLU A 86 -18.85 -2.71 -9.21
N GLU A 87 -17.53 -2.47 -9.34
CA GLU A 87 -16.49 -3.27 -8.73
C GLU A 87 -16.58 -3.26 -7.20
N GLN A 88 -16.17 -4.36 -6.58
CA GLN A 88 -16.16 -4.49 -5.12
C GLN A 88 -14.82 -4.01 -4.52
N TRP A 89 -14.15 -3.07 -5.18
CA TRP A 89 -12.89 -2.46 -4.74
C TRP A 89 -12.76 -1.03 -5.27
N HIS A 90 -11.95 -0.23 -4.58
CA HIS A 90 -11.47 1.05 -5.09
C HIS A 90 -10.04 0.89 -5.55
N VAL A 91 -9.71 1.39 -6.75
CA VAL A 91 -8.31 1.52 -7.16
C VAL A 91 -7.81 2.89 -6.74
N LEU A 92 -6.68 2.89 -6.05
CA LEU A 92 -6.02 4.06 -5.54
C LEU A 92 -4.58 4.08 -6.05
N ALA A 93 -3.99 5.27 -6.06
CA ALA A 93 -2.57 5.48 -6.22
C ALA A 93 -1.98 5.94 -4.88
N ASP A 94 -0.84 5.38 -4.52
CA ASP A 94 -0.05 5.86 -3.38
C ASP A 94 0.53 7.27 -3.66
N PRO A 95 1.24 7.90 -2.70
CA PRO A 95 1.77 9.26 -2.89
C PRO A 95 2.70 9.43 -4.09
N GLU A 96 3.36 8.36 -4.55
CA GLU A 96 4.29 8.35 -5.69
C GLU A 96 3.65 7.86 -7.00
N GLY A 97 2.37 7.48 -6.96
CA GLY A 97 1.58 7.13 -8.13
C GLY A 97 1.45 5.63 -8.40
N ASN A 98 1.92 4.76 -7.50
CA ASN A 98 1.77 3.32 -7.70
C ASN A 98 0.33 2.87 -7.39
N GLU A 99 -0.27 2.14 -8.31
CA GLU A 99 -1.63 1.64 -8.18
C GLU A 99 -1.74 0.49 -7.16
N PHE A 100 -2.79 0.51 -6.34
CA PHE A 100 -3.18 -0.57 -5.43
C PHE A 100 -4.71 -0.58 -5.24
N CYS A 101 -5.30 -1.69 -4.81
CA CYS A 101 -6.73 -1.77 -4.54
C CYS A 101 -7.06 -1.84 -3.06
N LEU A 102 -8.11 -1.11 -2.65
CA LEU A 102 -8.83 -1.33 -1.41
C LEU A 102 -10.04 -2.23 -1.68
N LEU A 103 -9.96 -3.49 -1.25
CA LEU A 103 -11.03 -4.48 -1.41
C LEU A 103 -12.16 -4.26 -0.39
N LYS A 104 -13.37 -4.70 -0.74
CA LYS A 104 -14.57 -4.53 0.12
C LYS A 104 -14.61 -5.42 1.35
N ALA A 105 -14.04 -6.62 1.27
CA ALA A 105 -14.12 -7.58 2.37
C ALA A 105 -13.30 -7.08 3.56
N ARG A 106 -13.87 -7.15 4.77
CA ARG A 106 -13.13 -6.95 6.01
C ARG A 106 -12.55 -8.29 6.46
N ILE A 107 -11.28 -8.33 6.83
CA ILE A 107 -10.59 -9.55 7.26
C ILE A 107 -9.99 -9.36 8.66
N ASP A 108 -9.80 -10.46 9.39
CA ASP A 108 -9.05 -10.40 10.64
C ASP A 108 -7.56 -10.14 10.33
N PRO A 109 -6.86 -9.33 11.14
CA PRO A 109 -5.42 -9.15 11.00
C PRO A 109 -4.69 -10.49 11.22
N VAL A 110 -3.57 -10.64 10.51
CA VAL A 110 -2.67 -11.81 10.60
C VAL A 110 -1.88 -11.80 11.90
#